data_AF-A0A1I8BK67-F1
#
_entry.id   AF-A0A1I8BK67-F1
#
_cell.length_a   1.000
_cell.length_b   1.000
_cell.length_c   1.000
_cell.angle_alpha   90.00
_cell.angle_beta   90.00
_cell.angle_gamma   90.00
#
_symmetry.space_group_name_H-M   'P 1'
#
loop_
_entity.id
_entity.type
_entity.pdbx_description
1 polymer ?
#
loop_
_entity_poly.entity_id
_entity_poly.type
_entity_poly.pdbx_seq_one_letter_code
_entity_poly.pdbx_strand_id
1 'polypeptide(L)'
;MFITSMITLLIPSIIFTLIFPYYVNSKCSSEWTTRVDSDGYTYGYLPVLQDLITIFEASSICKQRGGDVVSIHSDEENNFVGALAAPLIQQCQTTSACQQRVPHTSTATTFLDMLYRSFWIGFSRVQFAHPNDDPSVHCANLDGTQCDYGRYDGLPVPSRDIRPWAFGGPSSLNATTSGEIEGCVLMFINDSIPLWNDVSCYLLLGGVTCKKNCSATCDEESEPTTSTSTTTTAAAVTTQTTEEPDDEPTVETSTTYSCVNDTNICGADGWKWNCYKNDKCYSYHRYAIKGSYWKGLAKCRRHDATVCSIKSEEENDYVSKQYCGCDGKEEWLGMHRMQTDNGDSIVCLDEDDRQCYYEKVNKDSKNPWAENSPADAKDMDDGNYGKKNCCIMSNGKWKDVGCTRPISKVVCKKECVKPQ
;
A
#
# COMPACT_ATOMS: atom_id res chain seq x y z
N MET A 1 34.41 -44.45 -63.65
CA MET A 1 34.15 -43.02 -63.94
C MET A 1 33.39 -42.47 -62.75
N PHE A 2 34.08 -41.93 -61.75
CA PHE A 2 33.46 -41.41 -60.53
C PHE A 2 33.48 -39.89 -60.57
N ILE A 3 32.32 -39.26 -60.42
CA ILE A 3 32.17 -37.81 -60.34
C ILE A 3 32.07 -37.44 -58.86
N THR A 4 33.12 -36.88 -58.30
CA THR A 4 33.12 -36.29 -56.95
C THR A 4 32.48 -34.91 -57.00
N SER A 5 31.25 -34.81 -56.48
CA SER A 5 30.56 -33.51 -56.35
C SER A 5 30.91 -32.86 -55.01
N MET A 6 31.51 -31.66 -55.05
CA MET A 6 31.77 -30.88 -53.83
C MET A 6 30.49 -30.16 -53.38
N ILE A 7 29.97 -30.52 -52.22
CA ILE A 7 28.93 -29.74 -51.54
C ILE A 7 29.60 -28.68 -50.68
N THR A 8 29.47 -27.41 -51.09
CA THR A 8 29.96 -26.26 -50.32
C THR A 8 28.99 -25.95 -49.20
N LEU A 9 29.40 -26.19 -47.95
CA LEU A 9 28.57 -25.93 -46.78
C LEU A 9 28.61 -24.44 -46.41
N LEU A 10 27.52 -23.71 -46.69
CA LEU A 10 27.34 -22.34 -46.19
C LEU A 10 26.91 -22.37 -44.73
N ILE A 11 27.81 -21.96 -43.84
CA ILE A 11 27.53 -21.78 -42.41
C ILE A 11 26.87 -20.41 -42.22
N PRO A 12 25.62 -20.30 -41.74
CA PRO A 12 25.07 -19.02 -41.35
C PRO A 12 25.74 -18.54 -40.06
N SER A 13 26.39 -17.38 -40.11
CA SER A 13 26.94 -16.71 -38.92
C SER A 13 25.80 -16.28 -38.00
N ILE A 14 25.46 -17.13 -37.02
CA ILE A 14 24.58 -16.76 -35.92
C ILE A 14 25.33 -15.72 -35.08
N ILE A 15 24.89 -14.46 -35.20
CA ILE A 15 25.32 -13.38 -34.32
C ILE A 15 24.76 -13.68 -32.94
N PHE A 16 25.58 -14.32 -32.11
CA PHE A 16 25.28 -14.54 -30.70
C PHE A 16 25.45 -13.21 -29.99
N THR A 17 24.39 -12.40 -29.95
CA THR A 17 24.36 -11.17 -29.17
C THR A 17 24.51 -11.55 -27.70
N LEU A 18 25.73 -11.43 -27.18
CA LEU A 18 26.02 -11.64 -25.76
C LEU A 18 25.28 -10.56 -24.96
N ILE A 19 24.06 -10.88 -24.54
CA ILE A 19 23.39 -10.17 -23.46
C ILE A 19 24.20 -10.50 -22.19
N PHE A 20 25.21 -9.67 -21.93
CA PHE A 20 25.86 -9.65 -20.63
C PHE A 20 24.77 -9.29 -19.61
N PRO A 21 24.44 -10.16 -18.64
CA PRO A 21 23.62 -9.73 -17.52
C PRO A 21 24.40 -8.64 -16.81
N TYR A 22 23.89 -7.41 -16.86
CA TYR A 22 24.42 -6.33 -16.05
C TYR A 22 24.28 -6.77 -14.60
N TYR A 23 25.41 -7.09 -13.96
CA TYR A 23 25.50 -7.32 -12.53
C TYR A 23 25.33 -5.98 -11.83
N VAL A 24 24.09 -5.48 -11.80
CA VAL A 24 23.69 -4.40 -10.91
C VAL A 24 23.86 -4.94 -9.50
N ASN A 25 24.75 -4.32 -8.73
CA ASN A 25 25.00 -4.71 -7.35
C ASN A 25 23.80 -4.24 -6.51
N SER A 26 22.71 -5.02 -6.56
CA SER A 26 21.40 -4.61 -6.03
C SER A 26 21.48 -4.39 -4.52
N LYS A 27 21.02 -3.23 -4.03
CA LYS A 27 21.00 -2.89 -2.59
C LYS A 27 20.10 -3.80 -1.73
N CYS A 28 19.43 -4.77 -2.34
CA CYS A 28 18.63 -5.74 -1.65
C CYS A 28 19.52 -6.83 -1.01
N SER A 29 19.28 -7.08 0.29
CA SER A 29 19.85 -8.20 1.05
C SER A 29 19.57 -9.54 0.34
N SER A 30 20.45 -10.53 0.55
CA SER A 30 20.41 -11.84 -0.13
C SER A 30 19.17 -12.70 0.16
N GLU A 31 18.28 -12.26 1.05
CA GLU A 31 16.96 -12.85 1.29
C GLU A 31 15.92 -12.46 0.22
N TRP A 32 16.12 -11.36 -0.51
CA TRP A 32 15.18 -10.86 -1.52
C TRP A 32 15.51 -11.44 -2.89
N THR A 33 14.50 -11.96 -3.59
CA THR A 33 14.66 -12.34 -5.00
C THR A 33 14.46 -11.10 -5.87
N THR A 34 15.48 -10.74 -6.65
CA THR A 34 15.45 -9.50 -7.45
C THR A 34 15.02 -9.73 -8.89
N ARG A 35 14.35 -8.72 -9.46
CA ARG A 35 13.96 -8.64 -10.88
C ARG A 35 14.09 -7.20 -11.36
N VAL A 36 14.62 -7.00 -12.56
CA VAL A 36 14.47 -5.74 -13.31
C VAL A 36 13.11 -5.74 -13.95
N ASP A 37 12.31 -4.70 -13.74
CA ASP A 37 10.96 -4.60 -14.29
C ASP A 37 10.89 -3.70 -15.54
N SER A 38 9.71 -3.57 -16.13
CA SER A 38 9.50 -2.85 -17.41
C SER A 38 9.85 -1.36 -17.36
N ASP A 39 9.89 -0.76 -16.17
CA ASP A 39 10.32 0.62 -15.90
C ASP A 39 11.86 0.79 -15.82
N GLY A 40 12.61 -0.31 -15.89
CA GLY A 40 14.07 -0.35 -15.79
C GLY A 40 14.62 -0.36 -14.36
N TYR A 41 13.77 -0.27 -13.32
CA TYR A 41 14.20 -0.37 -11.93
C TYR A 41 14.33 -1.84 -11.51
N THR A 42 15.29 -2.13 -10.64
CA THR A 42 15.41 -3.44 -9.98
C THR A 42 14.58 -3.43 -8.70
N TYR A 43 13.59 -4.31 -8.62
CA TYR A 43 12.80 -4.54 -7.42
C TYR A 43 13.19 -5.86 -6.77
N GLY A 44 13.10 -5.92 -5.45
CA GLY A 44 13.26 -7.11 -4.64
C GLY A 44 11.90 -7.58 -4.16
N TYR A 45 11.69 -8.90 -4.19
CA TYR A 45 10.46 -9.55 -3.79
C TYR A 45 10.75 -10.59 -2.70
N LEU A 46 9.89 -10.64 -1.68
CA LEU A 46 10.04 -11.53 -0.53
C LEU A 46 8.66 -12.05 -0.07
N PRO A 47 8.30 -13.31 -0.38
CA PRO A 47 7.11 -13.93 0.16
C PRO A 47 7.36 -14.34 1.62
N VAL A 48 6.35 -14.19 2.46
CA VAL A 48 6.42 -14.36 3.90
C VAL A 48 5.26 -15.24 4.36
N LEU A 49 5.56 -16.46 4.79
CA LEU A 49 4.60 -17.30 5.49
C LEU A 49 4.48 -16.80 6.93
N GLN A 50 3.29 -16.30 7.27
CA GLN A 50 2.94 -15.83 8.61
C GLN A 50 1.43 -16.04 8.73
N ASP A 51 1.05 -17.06 9.49
CA ASP A 51 -0.35 -17.48 9.57
C ASP A 51 -1.19 -16.52 10.42
N LEU A 52 -2.47 -16.43 10.06
CA LEU A 52 -3.52 -15.64 10.71
C LEU A 52 -3.25 -14.13 10.77
N ILE A 53 -2.93 -13.51 9.62
CA ILE A 53 -2.74 -12.05 9.52
C ILE A 53 -3.75 -11.35 8.62
N THR A 54 -4.16 -10.14 9.01
CA THR A 54 -4.89 -9.18 8.18
C THR A 54 -3.97 -8.46 7.20
N ILE A 55 -4.54 -7.67 6.27
CA ILE A 55 -3.77 -6.85 5.33
C ILE A 55 -2.95 -5.75 6.05
N PHE A 56 -3.39 -5.31 7.23
CA PHE A 56 -2.71 -4.27 8.01
C PHE A 56 -1.42 -4.81 8.62
N GLU A 57 -1.52 -5.97 9.27
CA GLU A 57 -0.40 -6.73 9.81
C GLU A 57 0.57 -7.17 8.70
N ALA A 58 0.04 -7.57 7.54
CA ALA A 58 0.81 -7.86 6.33
C ALA A 58 1.65 -6.64 5.87
N SER A 59 1.07 -5.44 5.88
CA SER A 59 1.80 -4.18 5.58
C SER A 59 2.89 -3.90 6.62
N SER A 60 2.58 -4.05 7.91
CA SER A 60 3.53 -3.89 9.01
C SER A 60 4.74 -4.85 8.88
N ILE A 61 4.48 -6.12 8.55
CA ILE A 61 5.52 -7.14 8.28
C ILE A 61 6.44 -6.73 7.13
N CYS A 62 5.89 -6.19 6.03
CA CYS A 62 6.71 -5.76 4.89
C CYS A 62 7.54 -4.51 5.20
N LYS A 63 6.96 -3.52 5.90
CA LYS A 63 7.69 -2.33 6.37
C LYS A 63 8.89 -2.68 7.25
N GLN A 64 8.71 -3.61 8.18
CA GLN A 64 9.78 -4.06 9.08
C GLN A 64 10.98 -4.68 8.34
N ARG A 65 10.83 -5.03 7.06
CA ARG A 65 11.90 -5.55 6.18
C ARG A 65 12.37 -4.53 5.13
N GLY A 66 11.90 -3.28 5.21
CA GLY A 66 12.25 -2.20 4.30
C GLY A 66 11.56 -2.28 2.94
N GLY A 67 10.31 -2.76 2.90
CA GLY A 67 9.45 -2.75 1.71
C GLY A 67 7.99 -2.45 2.05
N ASP A 68 7.09 -2.66 1.10
CA ASP A 68 5.63 -2.63 1.32
C ASP A 68 5.01 -3.92 0.74
N VAL A 69 3.70 -4.09 0.88
CA VAL A 69 2.96 -5.21 0.28
C VAL A 69 3.03 -5.09 -1.25
N VAL A 70 3.26 -6.23 -1.94
CA VAL A 70 3.56 -6.25 -3.38
C VAL A 70 2.48 -5.59 -4.24
N SER A 71 2.87 -4.51 -4.92
CA SER A 71 2.19 -4.00 -6.11
C SER A 71 2.55 -4.83 -7.33
N ILE A 72 1.60 -5.05 -8.23
CA ILE A 72 1.79 -5.85 -9.45
C ILE A 72 1.29 -5.04 -10.65
N HIS A 73 2.12 -4.91 -11.69
CA HIS A 73 1.98 -4.00 -12.84
C HIS A 73 2.01 -4.70 -14.20
N SER A 74 2.22 -6.02 -14.25
CA SER A 74 2.24 -6.79 -15.50
C SER A 74 1.86 -8.26 -15.31
N ASP A 75 1.46 -8.93 -16.39
CA ASP A 75 1.27 -10.39 -16.41
C ASP A 75 2.58 -11.11 -16.07
N GLU A 76 3.71 -10.62 -16.57
CA GLU A 76 5.03 -11.15 -16.27
C GLU A 76 5.35 -11.01 -14.77
N GLU A 77 5.01 -9.89 -14.14
CA GLU A 77 5.21 -9.70 -12.70
C GLU A 77 4.27 -10.59 -11.89
N ASN A 78 3.00 -10.71 -12.26
CA ASN A 78 2.05 -11.62 -11.62
C ASN A 78 2.54 -13.07 -11.63
N ASN A 79 3.03 -13.54 -12.78
CA ASN A 79 3.58 -14.89 -12.92
C ASN A 79 4.86 -15.08 -12.09
N PHE A 80 5.74 -14.06 -12.04
CA PHE A 80 6.97 -14.11 -11.23
C PHE A 80 6.67 -14.14 -9.73
N VAL A 81 5.82 -13.23 -9.25
CA VAL A 81 5.39 -13.15 -7.84
C VAL A 81 4.68 -14.45 -7.43
N GLY A 82 3.81 -14.97 -8.30
CA GLY A 82 3.13 -16.25 -8.12
C GLY A 82 4.09 -17.42 -8.00
N ALA A 83 5.03 -17.57 -8.94
CA ALA A 83 6.03 -18.64 -8.90
C ALA A 83 6.93 -18.56 -7.66
N LEU A 84 7.28 -17.35 -7.21
CA LEU A 84 8.10 -17.11 -6.02
C LEU A 84 7.34 -17.45 -4.73
N ALA A 85 6.05 -17.08 -4.63
CA ALA A 85 5.22 -17.36 -3.46
C ALA A 85 4.67 -18.79 -3.42
N ALA A 86 4.56 -19.48 -4.57
CA ALA A 86 3.92 -20.78 -4.70
C ALA A 86 4.40 -21.85 -3.72
N PRO A 87 5.71 -22.03 -3.42
CA PRO A 87 6.15 -23.02 -2.45
C PRO A 87 5.59 -22.79 -1.04
N LEU A 88 5.49 -21.51 -0.62
CA LEU A 88 4.96 -21.16 0.69
C LEU A 88 3.43 -21.20 0.73
N ILE A 89 2.76 -20.77 -0.35
CA ILE A 89 1.30 -20.92 -0.49
C ILE A 89 0.92 -22.41 -0.47
N GLN A 90 1.62 -23.26 -1.23
CA GLN A 90 1.39 -24.71 -1.22
C GLN A 90 1.69 -25.33 0.15
N GLN A 91 2.75 -24.91 0.84
CA GLN A 91 3.03 -25.33 2.21
C GLN A 91 1.86 -24.97 3.15
N CYS A 92 1.35 -23.74 3.06
CA CYS A 92 0.22 -23.25 3.83
C CYS A 92 -1.08 -24.02 3.50
N GLN A 93 -1.31 -24.34 2.22
CA GLN A 93 -2.49 -25.05 1.72
C GLN A 93 -2.52 -26.55 2.02
N THR A 94 -1.36 -27.22 2.03
CA THR A 94 -1.26 -28.70 2.09
C THR A 94 -0.73 -29.26 3.40
N THR A 95 -0.18 -28.42 4.29
CA THR A 95 0.43 -28.85 5.55
C THR A 95 -0.19 -28.14 6.77
N SER A 96 0.26 -28.51 7.96
CA SER A 96 -0.08 -27.81 9.21
C SER A 96 0.69 -26.50 9.44
N ALA A 97 1.43 -25.99 8.46
CA ALA A 97 2.12 -24.69 8.54
C ALA A 97 1.13 -23.52 8.71
N CYS A 98 -0.10 -23.70 8.25
CA CYS A 98 -1.23 -22.81 8.49
C CYS A 98 -2.40 -23.58 9.09
N GLN A 99 -3.15 -22.92 9.98
CA GLN A 99 -4.33 -23.49 10.61
C GLN A 99 -5.47 -23.66 9.61
N GLN A 100 -6.25 -24.74 9.78
CA GLN A 100 -7.52 -24.91 9.09
C GLN A 100 -8.53 -23.93 9.67
N ARG A 101 -9.14 -23.13 8.79
CA ARG A 101 -10.11 -22.09 9.13
C ARG A 101 -11.53 -22.50 8.76
N VAL A 102 -11.69 -23.33 7.73
CA VAL A 102 -12.99 -23.87 7.32
C VAL A 102 -12.94 -25.41 7.25
N PRO A 103 -13.86 -26.12 7.92
CA PRO A 103 -13.98 -27.58 7.79
C PRO A 103 -14.22 -28.01 6.34
N HIS A 104 -13.46 -28.98 5.84
CA HIS A 104 -13.58 -29.49 4.45
C HIS A 104 -14.78 -30.45 4.30
N THR A 105 -16.00 -29.97 4.54
CA THR A 105 -17.23 -30.77 4.44
C THR A 105 -17.81 -30.84 3.02
N SER A 106 -17.32 -30.00 2.11
CA SER A 106 -17.72 -29.89 0.72
C SER A 106 -16.63 -29.25 -0.14
N THR A 107 -16.72 -29.37 -1.47
CA THR A 107 -15.81 -28.69 -2.42
C THR A 107 -15.77 -27.18 -2.20
N ALA A 108 -16.92 -26.55 -1.92
CA ALA A 108 -17.01 -25.11 -1.68
C ALA A 108 -16.25 -24.68 -0.42
N THR A 109 -16.39 -25.44 0.68
CA THR A 109 -15.66 -25.18 1.92
C THR A 109 -14.16 -25.48 1.81
N THR A 110 -13.76 -26.46 0.98
CA THR A 110 -12.34 -26.73 0.69
C THR A 110 -11.72 -25.58 -0.10
N PHE A 111 -12.43 -25.06 -1.12
CA PHE A 111 -12.02 -23.88 -1.86
C PHE A 111 -11.91 -22.64 -0.95
N LEU A 112 -12.86 -22.44 -0.03
CA LEU A 112 -12.81 -21.31 0.92
C LEU A 112 -11.63 -21.43 1.91
N ASP A 113 -11.33 -22.62 2.43
CA ASP A 113 -10.13 -22.83 3.28
C ASP A 113 -8.83 -22.60 2.49
N MET A 114 -8.79 -23.00 1.20
CA MET A 114 -7.67 -22.73 0.30
C MET A 114 -7.47 -21.23 0.08
N LEU A 115 -8.55 -20.45 -0.14
CA LEU A 115 -8.49 -18.99 -0.21
C LEU A 115 -7.94 -18.39 1.10
N TYR A 116 -8.41 -18.83 2.26
CA TYR A 116 -7.92 -18.29 3.53
C TYR A 116 -6.47 -18.71 3.88
N ARG A 117 -5.90 -19.70 3.18
CA ARG A 117 -4.47 -20.08 3.26
C ARG A 117 -3.61 -19.42 2.18
N SER A 118 -4.15 -18.40 1.52
CA SER A 118 -3.47 -17.65 0.46
C SER A 118 -2.69 -16.46 1.02
N PHE A 119 -2.02 -15.70 0.15
CA PHE A 119 -1.14 -14.60 0.58
C PHE A 119 -1.72 -13.25 0.21
N TRP A 120 -1.54 -12.25 1.08
CA TRP A 120 -1.89 -10.86 0.78
C TRP A 120 -1.01 -10.28 -0.34
N ILE A 121 -1.65 -9.48 -1.21
CA ILE A 121 -0.97 -8.58 -2.15
C ILE A 121 -1.45 -7.14 -1.93
N GLY A 122 -0.69 -6.17 -2.44
CA GLY A 122 -0.90 -4.74 -2.15
C GLY A 122 -2.07 -4.12 -2.90
N PHE A 123 -2.80 -4.87 -3.73
CA PHE A 123 -3.94 -4.33 -4.47
C PHE A 123 -5.18 -4.24 -3.58
N SER A 124 -5.77 -3.05 -3.51
CA SER A 124 -7.09 -2.81 -2.92
C SER A 124 -8.06 -2.31 -4.00
N ARG A 125 -9.27 -2.87 -4.03
CA ARG A 125 -10.37 -2.37 -4.86
C ARG A 125 -11.34 -1.54 -4.02
N VAL A 126 -11.98 -0.57 -4.67
CA VAL A 126 -12.90 0.37 -4.04
C VAL A 126 -14.14 0.47 -4.91
N GLN A 127 -15.12 -0.39 -4.63
CA GLN A 127 -16.44 -0.28 -5.22
C GLN A 127 -17.27 0.69 -4.38
N PHE A 128 -17.65 1.83 -4.95
CA PHE A 128 -18.58 2.76 -4.32
C PHE A 128 -19.99 2.22 -4.50
N ALA A 129 -20.62 1.74 -3.43
CA ALA A 129 -21.98 1.23 -3.48
C ALA A 129 -23.05 2.35 -3.47
N HIS A 130 -22.74 3.52 -4.03
CA HIS A 130 -23.65 4.66 -4.04
C HIS A 130 -24.29 4.80 -5.43
N PRO A 131 -25.64 4.81 -5.53
CA PRO A 131 -26.35 4.71 -6.82
C PRO A 131 -26.17 5.92 -7.76
N ASN A 132 -25.55 7.01 -7.28
CA ASN A 132 -25.31 8.23 -8.04
C ASN A 132 -23.81 8.58 -8.18
N ASP A 133 -22.90 7.77 -7.64
CA ASP A 133 -21.47 8.02 -7.81
C ASP A 133 -20.91 7.36 -9.08
N ASP A 134 -19.81 7.95 -9.53
CA ASP A 134 -18.97 7.49 -10.64
C ASP A 134 -18.75 5.96 -10.60
N PRO A 135 -19.19 5.21 -11.63
CA PRO A 135 -19.08 3.75 -11.66
C PRO A 135 -17.63 3.27 -11.85
N SER A 136 -16.65 4.18 -11.96
CA SER A 136 -15.26 3.78 -11.94
C SER A 136 -14.92 3.10 -10.61
N VAL A 137 -14.68 1.78 -10.71
CA VAL A 137 -13.96 1.04 -9.69
C VAL A 137 -12.61 1.74 -9.53
N HIS A 138 -12.51 2.52 -8.46
CA HIS A 138 -11.22 3.00 -8.01
C HIS A 138 -10.50 1.83 -7.35
N CYS A 139 -9.18 1.85 -7.42
CA CYS A 139 -8.34 0.92 -6.71
C CYS A 139 -7.11 1.70 -6.23
N ALA A 140 -6.31 1.05 -5.41
CA ALA A 140 -5.05 1.57 -4.96
C ALA A 140 -4.10 0.40 -4.68
N ASN A 141 -2.84 0.53 -5.10
CA ASN A 141 -1.78 -0.26 -4.51
C ASN A 141 -1.35 0.38 -3.19
N LEU A 142 -1.11 -0.44 -2.16
CA LEU A 142 -0.77 0.04 -0.81
C LEU A 142 0.54 0.83 -0.78
N ASP A 143 1.52 0.45 -1.60
CA ASP A 143 2.78 1.20 -1.79
C ASP A 143 2.61 2.58 -2.47
N GLY A 144 1.39 2.91 -2.90
CA GLY A 144 1.07 4.17 -3.56
C GLY A 144 1.23 4.15 -5.08
N THR A 145 1.69 3.08 -5.70
CA THR A 145 1.81 2.99 -7.18
C THR A 145 0.46 3.07 -7.91
N GLN A 146 0.47 3.06 -9.25
CA GLN A 146 -0.75 3.07 -10.05
C GLN A 146 -1.35 1.66 -10.19
N CYS A 147 -2.67 1.55 -10.32
CA CYS A 147 -3.31 0.32 -10.80
C CYS A 147 -3.37 0.31 -12.33
N ASP A 148 -2.27 -0.03 -12.97
CA ASP A 148 -2.18 -0.30 -14.41
C ASP A 148 -2.55 -1.76 -14.72
N TYR A 149 -2.27 -2.69 -13.81
CA TYR A 149 -2.57 -4.12 -13.95
C TYR A 149 -3.66 -4.62 -12.98
N GLY A 150 -4.39 -5.66 -13.38
CA GLY A 150 -5.52 -6.23 -12.63
C GLY A 150 -6.72 -5.28 -12.43
N ARG A 151 -6.66 -4.05 -12.96
CA ARG A 151 -7.76 -3.09 -12.90
C ARG A 151 -8.99 -3.65 -13.61
N TYR A 152 -10.11 -3.66 -12.89
CA TYR A 152 -11.40 -4.04 -13.43
C TYR A 152 -12.33 -2.83 -13.49
N ASP A 153 -12.77 -2.43 -14.68
CA ASP A 153 -13.57 -1.23 -14.96
C ASP A 153 -15.06 -1.54 -15.23
N GLY A 154 -15.46 -2.81 -15.19
CA GLY A 154 -16.82 -3.25 -15.49
C GLY A 154 -17.73 -3.45 -14.27
N LEU A 155 -18.99 -3.76 -14.55
CA LEU A 155 -19.88 -4.43 -13.60
C LEU A 155 -19.50 -5.93 -13.57
N PRO A 156 -19.12 -6.52 -12.42
CA PRO A 156 -18.61 -7.89 -12.44
C PRO A 156 -19.62 -8.90 -12.97
N VAL A 157 -19.21 -9.57 -14.06
CA VAL A 157 -19.96 -10.60 -14.77
C VAL A 157 -19.36 -11.97 -14.46
N PRO A 158 -20.09 -12.88 -13.80
CA PRO A 158 -19.56 -14.19 -13.39
C PRO A 158 -19.08 -15.11 -14.52
N SER A 159 -19.25 -14.73 -15.80
CA SER A 159 -18.96 -15.55 -16.98
C SER A 159 -17.67 -15.17 -17.72
N ARG A 160 -16.91 -14.17 -17.26
CA ARG A 160 -15.71 -13.69 -17.96
C ARG A 160 -14.44 -14.11 -17.20
N ASP A 161 -13.51 -14.77 -17.88
CA ASP A 161 -12.12 -14.91 -17.43
C ASP A 161 -11.42 -13.55 -17.62
N ILE A 162 -10.90 -12.99 -16.53
CA ILE A 162 -10.27 -11.67 -16.49
C ILE A 162 -9.00 -11.77 -15.66
N ARG A 163 -7.99 -12.45 -16.20
CA ARG A 163 -6.68 -12.54 -15.55
C ARG A 163 -6.19 -11.16 -15.10
N PRO A 164 -5.62 -11.05 -13.89
CA PRO A 164 -5.24 -12.12 -12.97
C PRO A 164 -6.37 -12.69 -12.08
N TRP A 165 -7.60 -12.19 -12.19
CA TRP A 165 -8.70 -12.62 -11.32
C TRP A 165 -9.13 -14.06 -11.56
N ALA A 166 -9.51 -14.75 -10.48
CA ALA A 166 -10.16 -16.04 -10.54
C ALA A 166 -11.55 -15.94 -11.17
N PHE A 167 -12.07 -17.08 -11.65
CA PHE A 167 -13.42 -17.16 -12.22
C PHE A 167 -14.47 -16.68 -11.21
N GLY A 168 -15.24 -15.65 -11.59
CA GLY A 168 -16.23 -15.00 -10.73
C GLY A 168 -15.72 -13.78 -9.95
N GLY A 169 -14.41 -13.52 -9.96
CA GLY A 169 -13.78 -12.34 -9.37
C GLY A 169 -13.53 -11.21 -10.39
N PRO A 170 -13.35 -9.95 -9.93
CA PRO A 170 -13.67 -9.49 -8.57
C PRO A 170 -15.19 -9.55 -8.32
N SER A 171 -15.65 -9.73 -7.09
CA SER A 171 -17.09 -9.91 -6.83
C SER A 171 -17.89 -8.61 -7.08
N SER A 172 -19.12 -8.71 -7.60
CA SER A 172 -20.01 -7.54 -7.78
C SER A 172 -20.78 -7.13 -6.53
N LEU A 173 -20.83 -8.02 -5.53
CA LEU A 173 -21.80 -7.95 -4.46
C LEU A 173 -21.13 -7.44 -3.18
N ASN A 174 -21.42 -6.19 -2.82
CA ASN A 174 -21.23 -5.65 -1.46
C ASN A 174 -22.16 -6.32 -0.42
N ALA A 175 -22.58 -7.56 -0.67
CA ALA A 175 -23.69 -8.26 -0.04
C ALA A 175 -23.36 -9.74 0.17
N THR A 176 -22.17 -10.01 0.72
CA THR A 176 -22.06 -11.16 1.61
C THR A 176 -22.99 -10.93 2.80
N THR A 177 -23.61 -11.98 3.33
CA THR A 177 -24.58 -11.88 4.45
C THR A 177 -23.96 -11.40 5.77
N SER A 178 -22.65 -11.22 5.82
CA SER A 178 -21.88 -10.64 6.94
C SER A 178 -21.69 -9.12 6.86
N GLY A 179 -22.08 -8.46 5.76
CA GLY A 179 -21.99 -7.01 5.59
C GLY A 179 -20.57 -6.45 5.45
N GLU A 180 -19.60 -7.30 5.08
CA GLU A 180 -18.21 -6.88 4.89
C GLU A 180 -17.91 -6.65 3.42
N ILE A 181 -17.32 -5.48 3.11
CA ILE A 181 -16.93 -5.13 1.75
C ILE A 181 -15.60 -5.79 1.42
N GLU A 182 -15.57 -6.49 0.28
CA GLU A 182 -14.40 -7.16 -0.29
C GLU A 182 -13.47 -6.14 -0.96
N GLY A 183 -12.76 -5.37 -0.13
CA GLY A 183 -11.92 -4.24 -0.55
C GLY A 183 -10.43 -4.55 -0.74
N CYS A 184 -9.96 -5.73 -0.34
CA CYS A 184 -8.54 -6.13 -0.41
C CYS A 184 -8.37 -7.40 -1.23
N VAL A 185 -7.18 -7.64 -1.78
CA VAL A 185 -6.94 -8.76 -2.70
C VAL A 185 -5.90 -9.71 -2.15
N LEU A 186 -6.18 -11.00 -2.30
CA LEU A 186 -5.24 -12.09 -2.06
C LEU A 186 -4.78 -12.71 -3.38
N MET A 187 -3.59 -13.29 -3.37
CA MET A 187 -3.07 -14.16 -4.42
C MET A 187 -3.05 -15.60 -3.93
N PHE A 188 -3.65 -16.50 -4.71
CA PHE A 188 -3.64 -17.93 -4.49
C PHE A 188 -3.11 -18.67 -5.72
N ILE A 189 -2.65 -19.91 -5.53
CA ILE A 189 -2.20 -20.76 -6.63
C ILE A 189 -3.29 -21.81 -6.91
N ASN A 190 -3.67 -21.95 -8.18
CA ASN A 190 -4.52 -23.04 -8.66
C ASN A 190 -3.90 -23.62 -9.94
N ASP A 191 -3.64 -24.93 -9.97
CA ASP A 191 -2.94 -25.61 -11.07
C ASP A 191 -1.65 -24.90 -11.55
N SER A 192 -0.87 -24.38 -10.60
CA SER A 192 0.35 -23.56 -10.81
C SER A 192 0.13 -22.17 -11.42
N ILE A 193 -1.12 -21.74 -11.62
CA ILE A 193 -1.48 -20.40 -12.08
C ILE A 193 -1.73 -19.51 -10.85
N PRO A 194 -1.06 -18.35 -10.72
CA PRO A 194 -1.39 -17.35 -9.72
C PRO A 194 -2.67 -16.61 -10.11
N LEU A 195 -3.69 -16.72 -9.27
CA LEU A 195 -4.99 -16.08 -9.43
C LEU A 195 -5.29 -15.16 -8.25
N TRP A 196 -6.07 -14.12 -8.51
CA TRP A 196 -6.48 -13.13 -7.51
C TRP A 196 -7.93 -13.35 -7.09
N ASN A 197 -8.23 -13.08 -5.82
CA ASN A 197 -9.60 -12.97 -5.32
C ASN A 197 -9.71 -11.77 -4.39
N ASP A 198 -10.81 -11.02 -4.48
CA ASP A 198 -11.12 -9.96 -3.53
C ASP A 198 -11.77 -10.54 -2.28
N VAL A 199 -11.48 -9.95 -1.14
CA VAL A 199 -11.83 -10.43 0.18
C VAL A 199 -11.99 -9.26 1.15
N SER A 200 -12.71 -9.48 2.25
CA SER A 200 -12.71 -8.53 3.37
C SER A 200 -11.28 -8.32 3.86
N CYS A 201 -10.88 -7.06 4.01
CA CYS A 201 -9.55 -6.66 4.51
C CYS A 201 -9.27 -7.13 5.95
N TYR A 202 -10.30 -7.58 6.66
CA TYR A 202 -10.24 -8.06 8.04
C TYR A 202 -10.16 -9.59 8.15
N LEU A 203 -10.12 -10.31 7.02
CA LEU A 203 -9.87 -11.75 7.02
C LEU A 203 -8.43 -12.06 7.41
N LEU A 204 -8.22 -13.26 7.96
CA LEU A 204 -6.93 -13.72 8.47
C LEU A 204 -6.31 -14.71 7.47
N LEU A 205 -5.29 -14.29 6.73
CA LEU A 205 -4.65 -15.09 5.67
C LEU A 205 -3.35 -15.77 6.13
N GLY A 206 -2.75 -16.58 5.26
CA GLY A 206 -1.60 -17.44 5.56
C GLY A 206 -0.21 -16.78 5.38
N GLY A 207 -0.19 -15.54 4.88
CA GLY A 207 1.05 -14.83 4.62
C GLY A 207 0.85 -13.58 3.77
N VAL A 208 1.97 -13.03 3.31
CA VAL A 208 2.05 -11.80 2.50
C VAL A 208 3.22 -11.92 1.53
N THR A 209 3.15 -11.26 0.37
CA THR A 209 4.36 -11.00 -0.43
C THR A 209 4.73 -9.53 -0.37
N CYS A 210 6.00 -9.26 -0.06
CA CYS A 210 6.55 -7.92 0.04
C CYS A 210 7.34 -7.54 -1.22
N LYS A 211 7.39 -6.25 -1.54
CA LYS A 211 8.18 -5.64 -2.63
C LYS A 211 8.96 -4.43 -2.12
N LYS A 212 10.18 -4.22 -2.62
CA LYS A 212 10.95 -2.98 -2.42
C LYS A 212 11.76 -2.61 -3.65
N ASN A 213 12.00 -1.31 -3.86
CA ASN A 213 12.86 -0.84 -4.95
C ASN A 213 14.35 -0.97 -4.53
N CYS A 214 15.09 -1.90 -5.12
CA CYS A 214 16.52 -2.11 -4.88
C CYS A 214 17.41 -1.09 -5.62
N SER A 215 16.85 -0.39 -6.61
CA SER A 215 17.53 0.61 -7.43
C SER A 215 17.37 2.03 -6.87
N ALA A 216 16.43 2.25 -5.96
CA ALA A 216 16.36 3.47 -5.18
C ALA A 216 17.67 3.63 -4.38
N THR A 217 18.50 4.57 -4.80
CA THR A 217 19.58 5.09 -3.98
C THR A 217 18.96 5.95 -2.89
N CYS A 218 18.48 5.30 -1.82
CA CYS A 218 18.78 5.83 -0.51
C CYS A 218 20.31 5.92 -0.47
N ASP A 219 20.85 7.13 -0.51
CA ASP A 219 22.26 7.34 -0.25
C ASP A 219 22.48 6.95 1.22
N GLU A 220 22.94 5.70 1.42
CA GLU A 220 23.44 5.30 2.71
C GLU A 220 24.56 6.27 3.05
N GLU A 221 24.41 6.92 4.19
CA GLU A 221 25.32 7.90 4.76
C GLU A 221 26.71 7.26 4.91
N SER A 222 27.50 7.33 3.83
CA SER A 222 28.88 6.87 3.85
C SER A 222 29.62 7.66 4.93
N GLU A 223 30.19 6.95 5.91
CA GLU A 223 30.93 7.56 7.02
C GLU A 223 31.89 8.63 6.46
N PRO A 224 31.88 9.86 7.01
CA PRO A 224 32.38 11.03 6.32
C PRO A 224 33.88 10.89 6.01
N THR A 225 34.17 10.49 4.77
CA THR A 225 35.53 10.27 4.31
C THR A 225 36.08 11.63 3.87
N THR A 226 36.81 12.28 4.78
CA THR A 226 37.28 13.66 4.64
C THR A 226 38.03 13.88 3.33
N SER A 227 37.35 14.44 2.34
CA SER A 227 37.86 14.67 1.00
C SER A 227 37.92 16.17 0.73
N THR A 228 39.12 16.74 0.94
CA THR A 228 39.41 18.16 0.69
C THR A 228 39.23 18.49 -0.79
N SER A 229 38.14 19.16 -1.15
CA SER A 229 37.90 19.68 -2.50
C SER A 229 38.30 21.14 -2.62
N THR A 230 39.11 21.46 -3.62
CA THR A 230 39.58 22.82 -3.92
C THR A 230 38.61 23.50 -4.89
N THR A 231 37.91 24.54 -4.42
CA THR A 231 36.96 25.30 -5.24
C THR A 231 37.68 26.14 -6.32
N THR A 232 37.27 26.00 -7.58
CA THR A 232 37.61 26.95 -8.65
C THR A 232 36.33 27.62 -9.14
N THR A 233 36.23 28.94 -8.97
CA THR A 233 35.04 29.72 -9.32
C THR A 233 35.01 30.05 -10.81
N ALA A 234 33.85 29.89 -11.47
CA ALA A 234 33.57 30.41 -12.80
C ALA A 234 32.25 31.22 -12.76
N ALA A 235 32.15 32.22 -13.64
CA ALA A 235 31.26 33.37 -13.46
C ALA A 235 29.82 33.20 -14.00
N ALA A 236 28.92 34.01 -13.45
CA ALA A 236 27.52 34.09 -13.86
C ALA A 236 27.32 34.77 -15.23
N VAL A 237 26.20 34.43 -15.89
CA VAL A 237 25.62 35.19 -17.01
C VAL A 237 24.17 35.54 -16.64
N THR A 238 23.83 36.82 -16.76
CA THR A 238 22.52 37.38 -16.40
C THR A 238 21.76 37.77 -17.68
N THR A 239 20.48 37.40 -17.79
CA THR A 239 19.58 37.93 -18.84
C THR A 239 18.17 38.20 -18.31
N GLN A 240 17.57 39.29 -18.80
CA GLN A 240 16.30 39.92 -18.42
C GLN A 240 15.74 40.63 -19.67
N THR A 241 14.45 40.86 -19.91
CA THR A 241 13.17 40.61 -19.17
C THR A 241 12.06 40.43 -20.22
N THR A 242 10.79 40.15 -19.84
CA THR A 242 9.56 40.91 -20.23
C THR A 242 8.28 40.06 -20.04
N GLU A 243 7.19 40.71 -19.60
CA GLU A 243 5.87 40.14 -19.24
C GLU A 243 4.83 40.26 -20.38
N GLU A 244 3.82 39.38 -20.39
CA GLU A 244 2.34 39.63 -20.30
C GLU A 244 1.52 38.48 -20.97
N PRO A 245 0.18 38.36 -20.78
CA PRO A 245 -0.41 37.10 -20.29
C PRO A 245 -1.32 36.35 -21.29
N ASP A 246 -1.56 35.05 -21.02
CA ASP A 246 -2.82 34.36 -21.35
C ASP A 246 -2.96 33.03 -20.57
N ASP A 247 -4.17 32.45 -20.59
CA ASP A 247 -4.70 31.40 -19.69
C ASP A 247 -4.07 29.97 -19.73
N GLU A 248 -4.47 29.17 -18.72
CA GLU A 248 -4.32 27.70 -18.50
C GLU A 248 -3.87 26.80 -19.68
N PRO A 249 -3.02 25.76 -19.42
CA PRO A 249 -3.28 24.78 -18.34
C PRO A 249 -2.09 24.39 -17.46
N THR A 250 -2.39 23.86 -16.28
CA THR A 250 -1.43 23.41 -15.26
C THR A 250 -0.62 22.19 -15.73
N VAL A 251 0.62 22.44 -16.17
CA VAL A 251 1.62 21.40 -16.41
C VAL A 251 2.26 21.03 -15.08
N GLU A 252 2.09 19.78 -14.62
CA GLU A 252 2.87 19.25 -13.48
C GLU A 252 4.35 19.14 -13.89
N THR A 253 5.14 20.12 -13.46
CA THR A 253 6.60 20.12 -13.67
C THR A 253 7.24 19.01 -12.85
N SER A 254 7.87 18.04 -13.52
CA SER A 254 8.70 17.02 -12.87
C SER A 254 9.88 17.70 -12.17
N THR A 255 9.84 17.76 -10.84
CA THR A 255 10.94 18.24 -10.02
C THR A 255 12.04 17.20 -9.94
N THR A 256 13.16 17.45 -10.62
CA THR A 256 14.40 16.73 -10.40
C THR A 256 14.88 16.95 -8.97
N TYR A 257 14.98 15.87 -8.20
CA TYR A 257 15.48 15.92 -6.83
C TYR A 257 16.99 16.20 -6.83
N SER A 258 17.38 17.33 -6.24
CA SER A 258 18.76 17.65 -5.89
C SER A 258 18.91 17.63 -4.38
N CYS A 259 19.56 16.60 -3.85
CA CYS A 259 19.85 16.47 -2.43
C CYS A 259 20.79 17.58 -1.97
N VAL A 260 20.35 18.40 -1.00
CA VAL A 260 21.19 19.41 -0.34
C VAL A 260 21.43 18.97 1.10
N ASN A 261 22.69 18.78 1.46
CA ASN A 261 23.09 18.56 2.85
C ASN A 261 22.88 19.86 3.63
N ASP A 262 22.00 19.85 4.65
CA ASP A 262 22.37 20.15 6.05
C ASP A 262 21.15 20.29 6.99
N THR A 263 21.20 19.58 8.11
CA THR A 263 20.57 19.88 9.42
C THR A 263 19.04 19.85 9.65
N ASN A 264 18.13 19.68 8.67
CA ASN A 264 16.69 19.56 8.97
C ASN A 264 15.92 18.59 8.04
N ILE A 265 15.76 17.32 8.42
CA ILE A 265 14.95 16.33 7.68
C ILE A 265 13.53 16.24 8.28
N CYS A 266 12.78 17.35 8.22
CA CYS A 266 11.38 17.46 8.69
C CYS A 266 10.38 17.63 7.53
N GLY A 267 10.63 16.93 6.42
CA GLY A 267 9.78 16.97 5.22
C GLY A 267 10.14 18.09 4.25
N ALA A 268 9.65 17.97 3.01
CA ALA A 268 9.72 19.03 2.01
C ALA A 268 8.75 20.18 2.35
N ASP A 269 8.85 21.29 1.60
CA ASP A 269 8.02 22.48 1.78
C ASP A 269 6.52 22.15 1.94
N GLY A 270 5.89 22.76 2.94
CA GLY A 270 4.46 22.62 3.22
C GLY A 270 4.07 21.50 4.19
N TRP A 271 5.00 20.66 4.65
CA TRP A 271 4.76 19.78 5.81
C TRP A 271 4.86 20.58 7.12
N LYS A 272 3.96 20.31 8.08
CA LYS A 272 3.98 20.96 9.41
C LYS A 272 4.39 19.94 10.46
N TRP A 273 5.39 20.26 11.28
CA TRP A 273 5.92 19.33 12.28
C TRP A 273 5.53 19.71 13.72
N ASN A 274 5.63 18.71 14.60
CA ASN A 274 5.54 18.86 16.04
C ASN A 274 6.37 17.77 16.74
N CYS A 275 6.97 18.10 17.89
CA CYS A 275 7.68 17.14 18.73
C CYS A 275 6.95 16.96 20.06
N TYR A 276 6.85 15.72 20.52
CA TYR A 276 6.16 15.37 21.77
C TYR A 276 7.16 15.02 22.86
N LYS A 277 6.70 14.96 24.12
CA LYS A 277 7.55 14.81 25.33
C LYS A 277 8.45 13.57 25.39
N ASN A 278 8.26 12.61 24.50
CA ASN A 278 9.04 11.38 24.35
C ASN A 278 10.11 11.50 23.24
N ASP A 279 10.55 12.72 22.92
CA ASP A 279 11.53 13.08 21.86
C ASP A 279 11.18 12.60 20.44
N LYS A 280 9.99 12.04 20.24
CA LYS A 280 9.47 11.71 18.91
C LYS A 280 8.90 12.96 18.25
N CYS A 281 9.55 13.36 17.17
CA CYS A 281 9.08 14.39 16.25
C CYS A 281 8.35 13.73 15.07
N TYR A 282 7.31 14.39 14.59
CA TYR A 282 6.57 13.96 13.42
C TYR A 282 6.23 15.16 12.55
N SER A 283 6.20 14.96 11.23
CA SER A 283 5.64 15.91 10.28
C SER A 283 4.33 15.39 9.71
N TYR A 284 3.42 16.33 9.47
CA TYR A 284 2.05 16.10 9.05
C TYR A 284 1.75 16.93 7.80
N HIS A 285 0.96 16.37 6.90
CA HIS A 285 0.45 17.09 5.74
C HIS A 285 -0.95 16.61 5.38
N ARG A 286 -1.77 17.49 4.81
CA ARG A 286 -3.16 17.19 4.45
C ARG A 286 -3.34 17.26 2.94
N TYR A 287 -3.50 16.10 2.31
CA TYR A 287 -3.79 16.03 0.88
C TYR A 287 -5.29 16.06 0.62
N ALA A 288 -5.70 16.75 -0.43
CA ALA A 288 -6.99 16.53 -1.05
C ALA A 288 -6.99 15.15 -1.74
N ILE A 289 -8.08 14.41 -1.56
CA ILE A 289 -8.37 13.17 -2.28
C ILE A 289 -9.85 13.17 -2.69
N LYS A 290 -10.28 12.17 -3.43
CA LYS A 290 -11.71 11.85 -3.57
C LYS A 290 -11.85 10.34 -3.52
N GLY A 291 -12.24 9.78 -2.38
CA GLY A 291 -12.51 8.35 -2.24
C GLY A 291 -12.27 7.76 -0.85
N SER A 292 -12.10 6.44 -0.84
CA SER A 292 -11.96 5.59 0.34
C SER A 292 -10.67 5.81 1.14
N TYR A 293 -10.64 5.18 2.31
CA TYR A 293 -9.45 5.09 3.16
C TYR A 293 -8.23 4.61 2.39
N TRP A 294 -8.37 3.55 1.58
CA TRP A 294 -7.30 2.95 0.78
C TRP A 294 -6.63 3.93 -0.18
N LYS A 295 -7.42 4.83 -0.79
CA LYS A 295 -6.92 5.90 -1.66
C LYS A 295 -6.19 6.99 -0.86
N GLY A 296 -6.62 7.24 0.38
CA GLY A 296 -5.91 8.10 1.34
C GLY A 296 -4.55 7.51 1.75
N LEU A 297 -4.53 6.22 2.11
CA LEU A 297 -3.33 5.45 2.46
C LEU A 297 -2.29 5.46 1.33
N ALA A 298 -2.70 5.06 0.13
CA ALA A 298 -1.86 5.12 -1.06
C ALA A 298 -1.37 6.55 -1.38
N LYS A 299 -2.18 7.58 -1.12
CA LYS A 299 -1.75 8.99 -1.29
C LYS A 299 -0.69 9.39 -0.26
N CYS A 300 -0.76 8.93 0.99
CA CYS A 300 0.29 9.15 1.97
C CYS A 300 1.59 8.42 1.58
N ARG A 301 1.48 7.17 1.11
CA ARG A 301 2.62 6.33 0.73
C ARG A 301 3.47 6.88 -0.41
N ARG A 302 2.84 7.50 -1.42
CA ARG A 302 3.53 8.27 -2.49
C ARG A 302 4.46 9.38 -1.97
N HIS A 303 4.30 9.82 -0.72
CA HIS A 303 5.07 10.91 -0.11
C HIS A 303 5.90 10.44 1.09
N ASP A 304 6.23 9.14 1.13
CA ASP A 304 7.01 8.49 2.19
C ASP A 304 6.39 8.75 3.58
N ALA A 305 5.11 8.39 3.70
CA ALA A 305 4.31 8.65 4.89
C ALA A 305 3.25 7.57 5.13
N THR A 306 2.73 7.57 6.36
CA THR A 306 1.55 6.81 6.78
C THR A 306 0.32 7.73 6.82
N VAL A 307 -0.88 7.16 6.92
CA VAL A 307 -2.05 7.90 7.39
C VAL A 307 -1.86 8.24 8.87
N CYS A 308 -2.36 9.39 9.30
CA CYS A 308 -2.10 9.94 10.63
C CYS A 308 -2.70 9.09 11.76
N SER A 309 -1.85 8.29 12.41
CA SER A 309 -2.12 7.68 13.72
C SER A 309 -1.95 8.69 14.85
N ILE A 310 -2.86 8.69 15.84
CA ILE A 310 -2.79 9.60 16.99
C ILE A 310 -2.48 8.81 18.27
N LYS A 311 -1.35 9.13 18.91
CA LYS A 311 -0.77 8.36 20.02
C LYS A 311 -0.79 9.10 21.37
N SER A 312 -1.27 10.36 21.43
CA SER A 312 -1.37 11.14 22.68
C SER A 312 -2.46 12.24 22.64
N GLU A 313 -2.85 12.79 23.80
CA GLU A 313 -3.75 13.96 23.87
C GLU A 313 -3.12 15.20 23.24
N GLU A 314 -1.82 15.43 23.48
CA GLU A 314 -1.06 16.53 22.90
C GLU A 314 -1.06 16.47 21.36
N GLU A 315 -0.95 15.25 20.80
CA GLU A 315 -1.06 15.02 19.36
C GLU A 315 -2.50 15.23 18.85
N ASN A 316 -3.51 14.73 19.57
CA ASN A 316 -4.90 14.99 19.19
C ASN A 316 -5.23 16.49 19.18
N ASP A 317 -4.82 17.22 20.23
CA ASP A 317 -5.01 18.67 20.34
C ASP A 317 -4.24 19.43 19.23
N TYR A 318 -3.08 18.93 18.76
CA TYR A 318 -2.35 19.50 17.63
C TYR A 318 -3.08 19.23 16.30
N VAL A 319 -3.37 17.96 15.98
CA VAL A 319 -3.97 17.54 14.71
C VAL A 319 -5.34 18.17 14.52
N SER A 320 -6.20 18.15 15.55
CA SER A 320 -7.55 18.73 15.50
C SER A 320 -7.54 20.24 15.23
N LYS A 321 -6.69 21.00 15.92
CA LYS A 321 -6.56 22.46 15.71
C LYS A 321 -5.97 22.80 14.35
N GLN A 322 -4.98 22.02 13.89
CA GLN A 322 -4.23 22.32 12.67
C GLN A 322 -5.00 21.96 11.39
N TYR A 323 -5.79 20.89 11.40
CA TYR A 323 -6.39 20.34 10.18
C TYR A 323 -7.92 20.45 10.14
N CYS A 324 -8.60 20.42 11.30
CA CYS A 324 -10.05 20.21 11.38
C CYS A 324 -10.85 21.39 11.96
N GLY A 325 -10.18 22.52 12.22
CA GLY A 325 -10.75 23.64 12.98
C GLY A 325 -11.55 24.70 12.21
N CYS A 326 -11.63 24.65 10.88
CA CYS A 326 -12.09 25.82 10.09
C CYS A 326 -13.06 25.58 8.92
N ASP A 327 -13.19 24.38 8.35
CA ASP A 327 -14.04 24.16 7.17
C ASP A 327 -15.11 23.05 7.31
N GLY A 328 -15.22 22.43 8.50
CA GLY A 328 -16.25 21.43 8.81
C GLY A 328 -16.18 20.14 7.98
N LYS A 329 -15.08 19.91 7.25
CA LYS A 329 -14.94 18.74 6.37
C LYS A 329 -14.48 17.51 7.16
N GLU A 330 -14.80 16.34 6.60
CA GLU A 330 -14.33 15.04 7.09
C GLU A 330 -12.95 14.72 6.47
N GLU A 331 -12.02 14.16 7.26
CA GLU A 331 -10.64 13.83 6.87
C GLU A 331 -10.23 12.44 7.38
N TRP A 332 -9.66 11.58 6.52
CA TRP A 332 -9.18 10.24 6.95
C TRP A 332 -8.03 10.30 7.96
N LEU A 333 -8.10 9.42 8.96
CA LEU A 333 -7.06 9.13 9.96
C LEU A 333 -6.57 7.68 9.86
N GLY A 334 -5.34 7.43 10.30
CA GLY A 334 -4.68 6.13 10.26
C GLY A 334 -5.06 5.26 11.45
N MET A 335 -6.35 5.12 11.69
CA MET A 335 -6.91 4.26 12.73
C MET A 335 -7.96 3.35 12.11
N HIS A 336 -7.82 2.05 12.35
CA HIS A 336 -8.81 1.04 11.98
C HIS A 336 -9.22 0.22 13.20
N ARG A 337 -10.48 -0.23 13.21
CA ARG A 337 -11.04 -1.17 14.19
C ARG A 337 -10.74 -2.58 13.69
N MET A 338 -9.98 -3.36 14.44
CA MET A 338 -9.90 -4.80 14.25
C MET A 338 -10.83 -5.54 15.21
N GLN A 339 -11.47 -6.59 14.70
CA GLN A 339 -12.29 -7.51 15.48
C GLN A 339 -11.40 -8.65 15.98
N THR A 340 -11.27 -8.77 17.30
CA THR A 340 -10.58 -9.90 17.94
C THR A 340 -11.52 -11.09 18.12
N ASP A 341 -10.97 -12.31 18.21
CA ASP A 341 -11.69 -13.57 18.45
C ASP A 341 -12.67 -13.54 19.64
N ASN A 342 -12.39 -12.70 20.65
CA ASN A 342 -13.23 -12.53 21.84
C ASN A 342 -14.48 -11.65 21.62
N GLY A 343 -14.76 -11.19 20.40
CA GLY A 343 -15.95 -10.43 20.02
C GLY A 343 -16.02 -8.97 20.48
N ASP A 344 -15.49 -8.66 21.67
CA ASP A 344 -15.77 -7.41 22.39
C ASP A 344 -14.61 -6.39 22.41
N SER A 345 -13.36 -6.80 22.15
CA SER A 345 -12.24 -5.85 22.09
C SER A 345 -12.09 -5.20 20.72
N ILE A 346 -12.72 -4.02 20.58
CA ILE A 346 -12.28 -3.01 19.63
C ILE A 346 -10.83 -2.64 19.99
N VAL A 347 -9.91 -2.94 19.09
CA VAL A 347 -8.56 -2.38 19.14
C VAL A 347 -8.45 -1.43 17.96
N CYS A 348 -8.41 -0.13 18.26
CA CYS A 348 -7.87 0.84 17.33
C CYS A 348 -6.39 0.52 17.13
N LEU A 349 -5.96 0.19 15.92
CA LEU A 349 -4.55 0.04 15.57
C LEU A 349 -4.09 1.20 14.67
N ASP A 350 -2.81 1.54 14.81
CA ASP A 350 -2.07 2.26 13.79
C ASP A 350 -1.43 1.29 12.78
N GLU A 351 -0.87 1.81 11.69
CA GLU A 351 -0.25 0.98 10.64
C GLU A 351 1.05 0.24 11.05
N ASP A 352 1.43 0.27 12.33
CA ASP A 352 2.52 -0.53 12.91
C ASP A 352 1.96 -1.61 13.87
N ASP A 353 0.65 -1.88 13.79
CA ASP A 353 -0.15 -2.75 14.69
C ASP A 353 -0.04 -2.37 16.18
N ARG A 354 0.28 -1.11 16.49
CA ARG A 354 0.31 -0.64 17.86
C ARG A 354 -1.08 -0.16 18.25
N GLN A 355 -1.61 -0.71 19.34
CA GLN A 355 -2.85 -0.22 19.95
C GLN A 355 -2.77 1.30 20.14
N CYS A 356 -3.69 2.03 19.50
CA CYS A 356 -3.82 3.48 19.63
C CYS A 356 -4.01 3.81 21.11
N TYR A 357 -2.93 4.28 21.72
CA TYR A 357 -2.74 4.31 23.17
C TYR A 357 -3.81 5.13 23.90
N TYR A 358 -4.47 6.03 23.18
CA TYR A 358 -5.49 6.93 23.71
C TYR A 358 -6.71 6.21 24.32
N GLU A 359 -7.22 5.15 23.69
CA GLU A 359 -8.54 4.58 24.03
C GLU A 359 -8.59 3.90 25.41
N LYS A 360 -7.45 3.39 25.91
CA LYS A 360 -7.36 2.69 27.20
C LYS A 360 -7.15 3.60 28.41
N VAL A 361 -6.65 4.83 28.22
CA VAL A 361 -5.87 5.48 29.29
C VAL A 361 -6.69 6.37 30.23
N ASN A 362 -7.80 6.98 29.81
CA ASN A 362 -8.52 7.91 30.67
C ASN A 362 -10.03 7.98 30.39
N LYS A 363 -10.83 7.53 31.37
CA LYS A 363 -12.24 7.97 31.51
C LYS A 363 -12.37 9.45 31.92
N ASP A 364 -11.27 10.05 32.39
CA ASP A 364 -11.21 11.40 32.95
C ASP A 364 -10.56 12.44 32.00
N SER A 365 -10.19 12.06 30.76
CA SER A 365 -9.66 12.99 29.74
C SER A 365 -10.73 13.40 28.73
N LYS A 366 -10.46 14.42 27.91
CA LYS A 366 -11.36 14.87 26.85
C LYS A 366 -11.57 13.77 25.81
N ASN A 367 -12.66 12.99 25.93
CA ASN A 367 -13.04 11.99 24.94
C ASN A 367 -12.92 12.56 23.51
N PRO A 368 -12.01 12.05 22.66
CA PRO A 368 -11.75 12.60 21.33
C PRO A 368 -12.82 12.16 20.34
N TRP A 369 -13.61 11.14 20.64
CA TRP A 369 -14.69 10.69 19.81
C TRP A 369 -15.86 11.69 19.76
N ALA A 370 -16.56 11.69 18.63
CA ALA A 370 -17.84 12.36 18.46
C ALA A 370 -18.94 11.66 19.26
N GLU A 371 -20.09 12.32 19.38
CA GLU A 371 -21.28 11.71 19.98
C GLU A 371 -21.70 10.46 19.19
N ASN A 372 -21.97 9.36 19.90
CA ASN A 372 -22.25 8.03 19.33
C ASN A 372 -21.10 7.37 18.53
N SER A 373 -19.85 7.85 18.73
CA SER A 373 -18.64 7.13 18.33
C SER A 373 -17.76 6.77 19.54
N PRO A 374 -16.96 5.68 19.48
CA PRO A 374 -17.02 4.65 18.45
C PRO A 374 -18.36 3.92 18.52
N ALA A 375 -18.93 3.52 17.39
CA ALA A 375 -20.24 2.91 17.34
C ALA A 375 -20.24 1.52 18.02
N ASP A 376 -21.27 1.27 18.83
CA ASP A 376 -21.54 -0.05 19.41
C ASP A 376 -21.60 -1.13 18.31
N ALA A 377 -21.30 -2.39 18.66
CA ALA A 377 -21.33 -3.53 17.73
C ALA A 377 -22.65 -3.63 16.91
N LYS A 378 -23.78 -3.24 17.51
CA LYS A 378 -25.12 -3.22 16.90
C LYS A 378 -25.31 -2.10 15.85
N ASP A 379 -24.56 -1.01 15.97
CA ASP A 379 -24.66 0.21 15.15
C ASP A 379 -23.46 0.35 14.20
N MET A 380 -22.72 -0.75 13.97
CA MET A 380 -21.53 -0.76 13.12
C MET A 380 -21.81 -0.61 11.62
N ASP A 381 -23.07 -0.63 11.18
CA ASP A 381 -23.40 -0.41 9.77
C ASP A 381 -23.29 1.08 9.40
N ASP A 382 -22.52 1.42 8.35
CA ASP A 382 -22.54 2.71 7.64
C ASP A 382 -23.32 2.60 6.31
N GLY A 383 -24.24 1.64 6.26
CA GLY A 383 -25.12 1.32 5.14
C GLY A 383 -24.32 0.87 3.92
N ASN A 384 -24.44 1.61 2.82
CA ASN A 384 -23.75 1.32 1.58
C ASN A 384 -22.21 1.38 1.69
N TYR A 385 -21.66 1.91 2.79
CA TYR A 385 -20.21 1.94 3.03
C TYR A 385 -19.70 0.77 3.90
N GLY A 386 -20.58 -0.18 4.26
CA GLY A 386 -20.26 -1.37 5.04
C GLY A 386 -19.97 -1.06 6.51
N LYS A 387 -19.24 -1.97 7.17
CA LYS A 387 -18.90 -1.81 8.59
C LYS A 387 -18.00 -0.60 8.89
N LYS A 388 -18.29 0.09 9.99
CA LYS A 388 -17.56 1.24 10.57
C LYS A 388 -16.19 0.84 11.13
N ASN A 389 -15.31 0.40 10.24
CA ASN A 389 -13.98 -0.10 10.61
C ASN A 389 -12.86 0.92 10.38
N CYS A 390 -13.11 2.06 9.74
CA CYS A 390 -12.12 3.12 9.52
C CYS A 390 -12.49 4.41 10.27
N CYS A 391 -11.50 5.25 10.58
CA CYS A 391 -11.72 6.49 11.34
C CYS A 391 -11.48 7.75 10.49
N ILE A 392 -12.36 8.75 10.67
CA ILE A 392 -12.18 10.12 10.20
C ILE A 392 -12.07 11.09 11.37
N MET A 393 -11.44 12.24 11.15
CA MET A 393 -11.68 13.43 11.97
C MET A 393 -12.77 14.29 11.34
N SER A 394 -13.66 14.82 12.17
CA SER A 394 -14.71 15.77 11.82
C SER A 394 -14.93 16.72 12.99
N ASN A 395 -14.86 18.04 12.75
CA ASN A 395 -14.99 19.08 13.79
C ASN A 395 -14.04 18.87 15.00
N GLY A 396 -12.82 18.39 14.74
CA GLY A 396 -11.83 18.08 15.78
C GLY A 396 -12.15 16.87 16.65
N LYS A 397 -13.14 16.05 16.25
CA LYS A 397 -13.53 14.80 16.90
C LYS A 397 -13.34 13.60 15.98
N TRP A 398 -13.04 12.44 16.55
CA TRP A 398 -12.91 11.17 15.83
C TRP A 398 -14.30 10.57 15.59
N LYS A 399 -14.50 9.96 14.43
CA LYS A 399 -15.75 9.29 14.09
C LYS A 399 -15.44 8.08 13.23
N ASP A 400 -16.02 6.95 13.59
CA ASP A 400 -15.90 5.71 12.84
C ASP A 400 -16.93 5.63 11.71
N VAL A 401 -16.47 5.20 10.53
CA VAL A 401 -17.20 5.22 9.27
C VAL A 401 -16.79 4.02 8.39
N GLY A 402 -17.61 3.71 7.40
CA GLY A 402 -17.30 2.67 6.42
C GLY A 402 -16.07 3.02 5.59
N CYS A 403 -15.11 2.10 5.45
CA CYS A 403 -13.82 2.38 4.81
C CYS A 403 -13.92 2.80 3.33
N THR A 404 -15.04 2.51 2.65
CA THR A 404 -15.31 2.90 1.26
C THR A 404 -15.98 4.28 1.11
N ARG A 405 -16.34 4.95 2.20
CA ARG A 405 -16.99 6.27 2.19
C ARG A 405 -16.16 7.29 1.37
N PRO A 406 -16.77 8.10 0.49
CA PRO A 406 -16.05 9.05 -0.35
C PRO A 406 -15.66 10.31 0.45
N ILE A 407 -14.52 10.26 1.14
CA ILE A 407 -13.98 11.41 1.88
C ILE A 407 -13.08 12.24 0.96
N SER A 408 -13.03 13.55 1.22
CA SER A 408 -12.37 14.55 0.35
C SER A 408 -10.91 14.87 0.71
N LYS A 409 -10.40 14.33 1.82
CA LYS A 409 -9.06 14.62 2.34
C LYS A 409 -8.51 13.47 3.19
N VAL A 410 -7.19 13.44 3.32
CA VAL A 410 -6.46 12.56 4.24
C VAL A 410 -5.41 13.37 5.00
N VAL A 411 -5.21 13.09 6.29
CA VAL A 411 -4.05 13.57 7.03
C VAL A 411 -2.98 12.49 7.01
N CYS A 412 -1.81 12.81 6.46
CA CYS A 412 -0.65 11.95 6.44
C CYS A 412 0.34 12.36 7.52
N LYS A 413 1.15 11.42 7.98
CA LYS A 413 2.12 11.56 9.07
C LYS A 413 3.40 10.80 8.72
N LYS A 414 4.55 11.33 9.11
CA LYS A 414 5.82 10.58 9.14
C LYS A 414 6.65 10.95 10.35
N GLU A 415 7.44 9.99 10.84
CA GLU A 415 8.41 10.24 11.90
C GLU A 415 9.54 11.12 11.35
N CYS A 416 10.12 11.96 12.21
CA CYS A 416 11.17 12.91 11.83
C CYS A 416 12.31 12.88 12.84
N VAL A 417 13.54 13.03 12.34
CA VAL A 417 14.71 13.19 13.20
C VAL A 417 14.68 14.58 13.81
N LYS A 418 14.77 14.66 15.14
CA LYS A 418 14.84 15.93 15.87
C LYS A 418 16.11 16.70 15.44
N PRO A 419 16.04 18.00 15.13
CA PRO A 419 17.23 18.83 14.91
C PRO A 419 18.11 18.80 16.17
N GLN A 420 19.43 18.68 15.98
CA GLN A 420 20.42 18.68 17.08
C GLN A 420 20.66 20.08 17.63
#